data_AF-A0A5K3FF56-F1
#
_entry.id   AF-A0A5K3FF56-F1
#
_cell.length_a   1.000
_cell.length_b   1.000
_cell.length_c   1.000
_cell.angle_alpha   90.00
_cell.angle_beta   90.00
_cell.angle_gamma   90.00
#
_symmetry.space_group_name_H-M   'P 1'
#
loop_
_entity.id
_entity.type
_entity.pdbx_description
1 polymer ?
#
loop_
_entity_poly.entity_id
_entity_poly.type
_entity_poly.pdbx_seq_one_letter_code
_entity_poly.pdbx_strand_id
1 'polypeptide(L)'
;MRRLFSVTLARFLPSVIVCWALSIIQTFAVCPTHIDHRLVCLPPSQAHNDSSSTPIVWDYEKVFLDVTISQELPFFLLVTYIVLISFSYANAGQWINQWRRNTNMPWLISAVLILLSHSVYLIACFASSGKLFPIDRHWHLFITLACGLLWCPVLLLLNEAINWKDRVITHAEDRFAKLFFDTKLGMYSPV
;
A
#
# COMPACT_ATOMS: atom_id res chain seq x y z
N MET A 1 5.27 15.77 19.25
CA MET A 1 5.32 15.79 17.76
C MET A 1 6.42 14.91 17.15
N ARG A 2 7.71 15.06 17.48
CA ARG A 2 8.81 14.25 16.86
C ARG A 2 8.63 12.72 16.96
N ARG A 3 8.11 12.23 18.09
CA ARG A 3 7.85 10.79 18.30
C ARG A 3 6.75 10.26 17.38
N LEU A 4 5.59 10.94 17.34
CA LEU A 4 4.48 10.57 16.46
C LEU A 4 4.93 10.52 14.99
N PHE A 5 5.69 11.54 14.55
CA PHE A 5 6.25 11.60 13.21
C PHE A 5 7.24 10.47 12.91
N SER A 6 8.09 10.09 13.88
CA SER A 6 9.04 8.99 13.69
C SER A 6 8.33 7.63 13.62
N VAL A 7 7.27 7.45 14.41
CA VAL A 7 6.44 6.24 14.41
C VAL A 7 5.64 6.11 13.11
N THR A 8 5.03 7.20 12.63
CA THR A 8 4.35 7.19 11.33
C THR A 8 5.33 6.90 10.20
N LEU A 9 6.49 7.59 10.17
CA LEU A 9 7.52 7.36 9.16
C LEU A 9 8.00 5.90 9.16
N ALA A 10 8.28 5.32 10.32
CA ALA A 10 8.73 3.92 10.43
C ALA A 10 7.69 2.90 9.95
N ARG A 11 6.39 3.22 10.00
CA ARG A 11 5.30 2.35 9.52
C ARG A 11 5.05 2.49 8.02
N PHE A 12 5.11 3.71 7.49
CA PHE A 12 4.78 4.00 6.09
C PHE A 12 5.96 3.86 5.14
N LEU A 13 7.16 4.29 5.53
CA LEU A 13 8.33 4.33 4.65
C LEU A 13 8.69 2.96 4.05
N PRO A 14 8.72 1.85 4.82
CA PRO A 14 9.02 0.54 4.26
C PRO A 14 8.02 0.12 3.17
N SER A 15 6.73 0.33 3.42
CA SER A 15 5.66 -0.02 2.48
C SER A 15 5.72 0.80 1.19
N VAL A 16 6.05 2.10 1.29
CA VAL A 16 6.24 2.97 0.12
C VAL A 16 7.44 2.50 -0.71
N ILE A 17 8.56 2.16 -0.06
CA ILE A 17 9.75 1.65 -0.74
C ILE A 17 9.44 0.32 -1.45
N VAL A 18 8.72 -0.60 -0.80
CA VAL A 18 8.34 -1.88 -1.41
C VAL A 18 7.39 -1.67 -2.59
N CYS A 19 6.37 -0.83 -2.47
CA CYS A 19 5.49 -0.46 -3.59
C CYS A 19 6.28 0.13 -4.76
N TRP A 20 7.22 1.04 -4.48
CA TRP A 20 8.05 1.67 -5.51
C TRP A 20 8.97 0.66 -6.20
N ALA A 21 9.64 -0.21 -5.45
CA ALA A 21 10.50 -1.25 -6.01
C ALA A 21 9.71 -2.24 -6.88
N LEU A 22 8.53 -2.69 -6.42
CA LEU A 22 7.65 -3.57 -7.19
C LEU A 22 7.13 -2.88 -8.46
N SER A 23 6.78 -1.60 -8.38
CA SER A 23 6.36 -0.81 -9.55
C SER A 23 7.46 -0.73 -10.61
N ILE A 24 8.71 -0.52 -10.20
CA ILE A 24 9.87 -0.50 -11.10
C ILE A 24 10.09 -1.88 -11.73
N ILE A 25 10.12 -2.94 -10.92
CA ILE A 25 10.29 -4.31 -11.42
C ILE A 25 9.19 -4.65 -12.43
N GLN A 26 7.94 -4.29 -12.12
CA GLN A 26 6.81 -4.52 -13.01
C GLN A 26 6.95 -3.73 -14.31
N THR A 27 7.36 -2.47 -14.24
CA THR A 27 7.58 -1.63 -15.41
C THR A 27 8.68 -2.21 -16.29
N PHE A 28 9.78 -2.70 -15.71
CA PHE A 28 10.84 -3.37 -16.48
C PHE A 28 10.41 -4.73 -17.05
N ALA A 29 9.58 -5.50 -16.34
CA ALA A 29 9.10 -6.79 -16.81
C ALA A 29 8.05 -6.66 -17.93
N VAL A 30 7.24 -5.59 -17.88
CA VAL A 30 6.16 -5.36 -18.85
C VAL A 30 6.64 -4.50 -20.02
N CYS A 31 7.47 -3.47 -19.83
CA CYS A 31 7.92 -2.66 -20.96
C CYS A 31 8.84 -3.45 -21.90
N PRO A 32 8.51 -3.54 -23.20
CA PRO A 32 9.40 -4.16 -24.17
C PRO A 32 10.69 -3.33 -24.31
N THR A 33 11.84 -3.99 -24.11
CA THR A 33 13.19 -3.39 -24.17
C THR A 33 13.57 -2.83 -25.54
N HIS A 34 12.80 -3.15 -26.59
CA HIS A 34 13.05 -2.74 -27.97
C HIS A 34 12.33 -1.45 -28.38
N ILE A 35 11.45 -0.88 -27.54
CA ILE A 35 10.75 0.37 -27.86
C ILE A 35 11.61 1.55 -27.41
N ASP A 36 12.05 2.33 -28.39
CA ASP A 36 12.77 3.59 -28.18
C ASP A 36 11.93 4.50 -27.26
N HIS A 37 12.38 4.72 -26.03
CA HIS A 37 11.62 5.43 -24.99
C HIS A 37 11.25 6.86 -25.37
N ARG A 38 11.91 7.40 -26.42
CA ARG A 38 11.59 8.68 -27.04
C ARG A 38 10.20 8.71 -27.68
N LEU A 39 9.70 7.59 -28.19
CA LEU A 39 8.39 7.53 -28.84
C LEU A 39 7.27 7.73 -27.82
N VAL A 40 7.32 7.09 -26.65
CA VAL A 40 6.27 7.17 -25.60
C VAL A 40 5.93 8.62 -25.17
N CYS A 41 6.81 9.58 -25.41
CA CYS A 41 6.60 11.01 -25.12
C CYS A 41 6.11 11.87 -26.30
N LEU A 42 5.95 11.31 -27.51
CA LEU A 42 5.48 12.09 -28.66
C LEU A 42 3.94 12.24 -28.62
N PRO A 43 3.42 13.47 -28.71
CA PRO A 43 1.99 13.67 -28.83
C PRO A 43 1.48 13.02 -30.14
N PRO A 44 0.27 12.42 -30.12
CA PRO A 44 -0.29 11.66 -31.25
C PRO A 44 -0.42 12.48 -32.55
N SER A 45 -0.28 13.81 -32.48
CA SER A 45 -0.34 14.71 -33.64
C SER A 45 0.90 14.68 -34.55
N GLN A 46 2.06 14.18 -34.09
CA GLN A 46 3.29 14.18 -34.89
C GLN A 46 3.55 12.87 -35.65
N ALA A 47 2.88 11.77 -35.31
CA ALA A 47 3.05 10.48 -35.98
C ALA A 47 2.31 10.38 -37.33
N HIS A 48 1.49 11.39 -37.68
CA HIS A 48 0.54 11.28 -38.78
C HIS A 48 1.10 11.63 -40.18
N ASN A 49 2.33 12.14 -40.27
CA ASN A 49 2.91 12.59 -41.54
C ASN A 49 3.76 11.56 -42.29
N ASP A 50 4.15 10.44 -41.66
CA ASP A 50 4.87 9.37 -42.35
C ASP A 50 3.89 8.32 -42.89
N SER A 51 3.47 8.58 -44.12
CA SER A 51 2.63 7.73 -44.96
C SER A 51 3.35 6.45 -45.40
N SER A 52 3.67 5.55 -44.47
CA SER A 52 3.92 4.12 -44.76
C SER A 52 4.26 3.34 -43.49
N SER A 53 3.28 3.03 -42.64
CA SER A 53 3.33 1.84 -41.76
C SER A 53 2.10 1.76 -40.84
N THR A 54 1.20 0.83 -41.14
CA THR A 54 0.06 0.43 -40.32
C THR A 54 0.31 -0.52 -39.10
N PRO A 55 1.54 -0.82 -38.61
CA PRO A 55 1.72 -1.50 -37.32
C PRO A 55 1.93 -0.56 -36.11
N ILE A 56 2.31 0.71 -36.28
CA ILE A 56 2.80 1.56 -35.18
C ILE A 56 1.70 1.93 -34.18
N VAL A 57 0.46 2.16 -34.63
CA VAL A 57 -0.67 2.59 -33.78
C VAL A 57 -1.10 1.48 -32.80
N TRP A 58 -1.12 0.22 -33.26
CA TRP A 58 -1.50 -0.93 -32.44
C TRP A 58 -0.47 -1.25 -31.35
N ASP A 59 0.81 -0.94 -31.57
CA ASP A 59 1.84 -1.10 -30.55
C ASP A 59 1.74 -0.03 -29.46
N TYR A 60 1.32 1.20 -29.79
CA TYR A 60 1.09 2.25 -28.80
C TYR A 60 -0.07 1.96 -27.86
N GLU A 61 -1.22 1.52 -28.38
CA GLU A 61 -2.38 1.21 -27.52
C GLU A 61 -2.06 0.06 -26.56
N LYS A 62 -1.31 -0.95 -27.01
CA LYS A 62 -0.84 -2.05 -26.15
C LYS A 62 0.13 -1.57 -25.09
N VAL A 63 1.13 -0.76 -25.45
CA VAL A 63 2.13 -0.21 -24.50
C VAL A 63 1.48 0.73 -23.50
N PHE A 64 0.53 1.56 -23.92
CA PHE A 64 -0.20 2.45 -23.03
C PHE A 64 -0.99 1.65 -21.99
N LEU A 65 -1.71 0.62 -22.45
CA LEU A 65 -2.54 -0.23 -21.61
C LEU A 65 -1.69 -1.12 -20.68
N ASP A 66 -0.53 -1.58 -21.13
CA ASP A 66 0.52 -2.21 -20.31
C ASP A 66 0.99 -1.32 -19.16
N VAL A 67 1.31 -0.05 -19.47
CA VAL A 67 1.75 0.94 -18.48
C VAL A 67 0.63 1.23 -17.49
N THR A 68 -0.62 1.37 -17.96
CA THR A 68 -1.78 1.59 -17.08
C THR A 68 -1.94 0.43 -16.10
N ILE A 69 -1.97 -0.82 -16.56
CA ILE A 69 -2.11 -1.98 -15.67
C ILE A 69 -0.92 -2.12 -14.72
N SER A 70 0.28 -1.81 -15.20
CA SER A 70 1.48 -1.79 -14.36
C SER A 70 1.41 -0.75 -13.24
N GLN A 71 0.62 0.32 -13.38
CA GLN A 71 0.39 1.33 -12.34
C GLN A 71 -0.74 0.94 -11.38
N GLU A 72 -1.77 0.24 -11.86
CA GLU A 72 -2.91 -0.14 -11.02
C GLU A 72 -2.54 -1.19 -9.94
N LEU A 73 -1.60 -2.10 -10.24
CA LEU A 73 -1.11 -3.07 -9.26
C LEU A 73 -0.43 -2.46 -8.04
N PRO A 74 0.62 -1.62 -8.18
CA PRO A 74 1.25 -0.98 -7.03
C PRO A 74 0.30 -0.03 -6.31
N PHE A 75 -0.68 0.58 -7.00
CA PHE A 75 -1.73 1.36 -6.38
C PHE A 75 -2.63 0.48 -5.48
N PHE A 76 -3.10 -0.66 -5.98
CA PHE A 76 -3.85 -1.64 -5.18
C PHE A 76 -3.08 -2.12 -3.95
N LEU A 77 -1.79 -2.45 -4.12
CA LEU A 77 -0.92 -2.85 -3.01
C LEU A 77 -0.76 -1.73 -1.98
N LEU A 78 -0.55 -0.50 -2.42
CA LEU A 78 -0.43 0.66 -1.54
C LEU A 78 -1.69 0.85 -0.69
N VAL A 79 -2.88 0.78 -1.30
CA VAL A 79 -4.16 0.87 -0.59
C VAL A 79 -4.29 -0.25 0.44
N THR A 80 -3.93 -1.47 0.06
CA THR A 80 -3.93 -2.63 0.98
C THR A 80 -3.00 -2.37 2.18
N TYR A 81 -1.79 -1.88 1.95
CA TYR A 81 -0.83 -1.56 3.01
C TYR A 81 -1.34 -0.43 3.92
N ILE A 82 -1.97 0.60 3.37
CA ILE A 82 -2.57 1.68 4.15
C ILE A 82 -3.67 1.14 5.07
N VAL A 83 -4.54 0.26 4.56
CA VAL A 83 -5.58 -0.39 5.38
C VAL A 83 -4.95 -1.19 6.53
N LEU A 84 -3.91 -1.98 6.25
CA LEU A 84 -3.20 -2.75 7.29
C LEU A 84 -2.50 -1.86 8.32
N ILE A 85 -1.89 -0.75 7.90
CA ILE A 85 -1.29 0.23 8.80
C ILE A 85 -2.37 0.92 9.65
N SER A 86 -3.53 1.23 9.05
CA SER A 86 -4.65 1.88 9.74
C SER A 86 -5.19 1.07 10.90
N PHE A 87 -5.12 -0.27 10.83
CA PHE A 87 -5.52 -1.17 11.93
C PHE A 87 -4.86 -0.79 13.26
N SER A 88 -3.57 -0.46 13.23
CA SER A 88 -2.78 -0.11 14.42
C SER A 88 -3.21 1.20 15.06
N TYR A 89 -3.77 2.12 14.27
CA TYR A 89 -4.31 3.39 14.79
C TYR A 89 -5.74 3.21 15.28
N ALA A 90 -6.56 2.44 14.54
CA ALA A 90 -7.95 2.20 14.88
C ALA A 90 -8.15 1.31 16.11
N ASN A 91 -7.20 0.41 16.39
CA ASN A 91 -7.22 -0.51 17.53
C ASN A 91 -6.00 -0.29 18.44
N ALA A 92 -5.65 0.98 18.68
CA ALA A 92 -4.52 1.34 19.54
C ALA A 92 -4.64 0.68 20.93
N GLY A 93 -3.53 0.10 21.41
CA GLY A 93 -3.45 -0.53 22.73
C GLY A 93 -3.84 -2.01 22.79
N GLN A 94 -4.50 -2.56 21.77
CA GLN A 94 -4.75 -4.00 21.68
C GLN A 94 -3.65 -4.74 20.91
N TRP A 95 -3.41 -5.97 21.29
CA TRP A 95 -2.56 -6.90 20.55
C TRP A 95 -3.35 -7.49 19.39
N ILE A 96 -2.73 -7.71 18.22
CA ILE A 96 -3.37 -8.41 17.10
C ILE A 96 -4.01 -9.74 17.54
N ASN A 97 -3.31 -10.50 18.39
CA ASN A 97 -3.81 -11.81 18.85
C ASN A 97 -4.96 -11.72 19.86
N GLN A 98 -5.17 -10.57 20.48
CA GLN A 98 -6.27 -10.33 21.44
C GLN A 98 -7.37 -9.45 20.86
N TRP A 99 -7.28 -9.11 19.58
CA TRP A 99 -8.22 -8.21 18.94
C TRP A 99 -9.62 -8.83 18.90
N ARG A 100 -10.60 -8.06 19.38
CA ARG A 100 -12.01 -8.45 19.29
C ARG A 100 -12.64 -7.75 18.09
N ARG A 101 -13.30 -8.52 17.24
CA ARG A 101 -13.96 -8.04 16.01
C ARG A 101 -14.93 -6.87 16.26
N ASN A 102 -15.54 -6.83 17.45
CA ASN A 102 -16.54 -5.83 17.81
C ASN A 102 -15.95 -4.56 18.44
N THR A 103 -14.63 -4.44 18.61
CA THR A 103 -14.02 -3.26 19.25
C THR A 103 -14.15 -2.01 18.39
N ASN A 104 -14.00 -2.14 17.06
CA ASN A 104 -14.11 -1.00 16.14
C ASN A 104 -14.81 -1.40 14.84
N MET A 105 -16.13 -1.61 14.94
CA MET A 105 -16.99 -1.97 13.80
C MET A 105 -16.97 -0.96 12.65
N PRO A 106 -17.01 0.38 12.89
CA PRO A 106 -16.94 1.35 11.81
C PRO A 106 -15.66 1.23 10.98
N TRP A 107 -14.51 1.04 11.63
CA TRP A 107 -13.24 0.80 10.93
C TRP A 107 -13.26 -0.51 10.14
N LEU A 108 -13.80 -1.58 10.71
CA LEU A 108 -13.88 -2.87 10.02
C LEU A 108 -14.75 -2.78 8.76
N ILE A 109 -15.92 -2.14 8.86
CA ILE A 109 -16.83 -1.94 7.73
C ILE A 109 -16.14 -1.10 6.64
N SER A 110 -15.50 0.01 7.01
CA SER A 110 -14.81 0.87 6.03
C SER A 110 -13.62 0.16 5.37
N ALA A 111 -12.81 -0.56 6.14
CA ALA A 111 -11.71 -1.36 5.61
C ALA A 111 -12.19 -2.41 4.60
N VAL A 112 -13.27 -3.14 4.92
CA VAL A 112 -13.87 -4.14 4.02
C VAL A 112 -14.40 -3.49 2.75
N LEU A 113 -15.11 -2.36 2.86
CA LEU A 113 -15.64 -1.64 1.69
C LEU A 113 -14.52 -1.13 0.78
N ILE A 114 -13.44 -0.58 1.35
CA ILE A 114 -12.28 -0.09 0.58
C ILE A 114 -11.60 -1.24 -0.16
N LEU A 115 -11.35 -2.36 0.52
CA LEU A 115 -10.68 -3.51 -0.09
C LEU A 115 -11.56 -4.18 -1.16
N LEU A 116 -12.87 -4.30 -0.92
CA LEU A 116 -13.80 -4.85 -1.90
C LEU A 116 -13.90 -3.96 -3.13
N SER A 117 -14.07 -2.64 -2.97
CA SER A 117 -14.17 -1.73 -4.10
C SER A 117 -12.91 -1.75 -4.96
N HIS A 118 -11.73 -1.76 -4.33
CA HIS A 118 -10.45 -1.85 -5.05
C HIS A 118 -10.25 -3.22 -5.72
N SER A 119 -10.71 -4.30 -5.10
CA SER A 119 -10.64 -5.63 -5.70
C SER A 119 -11.53 -5.73 -6.94
N VAL A 120 -12.76 -5.21 -6.87
CA VAL A 120 -13.68 -5.14 -8.01
C VAL A 120 -13.10 -4.27 -9.12
N TYR A 121 -12.53 -3.12 -8.78
CA TYR A 121 -11.88 -2.23 -9.74
C TYR A 121 -10.72 -2.92 -10.46
N LEU A 122 -9.83 -3.58 -9.72
CA LEU A 122 -8.69 -4.30 -10.29
C LEU A 122 -9.15 -5.44 -11.23
N ILE A 123 -10.16 -6.21 -10.83
CA ILE A 123 -10.75 -7.27 -11.67
C ILE A 123 -11.37 -6.67 -12.94
N ALA A 124 -12.06 -5.54 -12.84
CA ALA A 124 -12.63 -4.86 -14.00
C ALA A 124 -11.54 -4.37 -14.95
N CYS A 125 -10.44 -3.82 -14.44
CA CYS A 125 -9.25 -3.44 -15.22
C CYS A 125 -8.62 -4.64 -15.92
N PHE A 126 -8.51 -5.80 -15.25
CA PHE A 126 -8.02 -7.02 -15.91
C PHE A 126 -9.00 -7.56 -16.96
N ALA A 127 -10.31 -7.52 -16.69
CA ALA A 127 -11.33 -8.02 -17.61
C ALA A 127 -11.45 -7.18 -18.88
N SER A 128 -11.36 -5.85 -18.77
CA SER A 128 -11.33 -4.95 -19.94
C SER A 128 -10.08 -5.17 -20.79
N SER A 129 -8.99 -5.54 -20.13
CA SER A 129 -7.68 -5.74 -20.72
C SER A 129 -7.47 -7.13 -21.32
N GLY A 130 -8.15 -8.17 -20.81
CA GLY A 130 -7.92 -9.58 -21.14
C GLY A 130 -8.11 -9.97 -22.61
N LYS A 131 -8.70 -9.11 -23.44
CA LYS A 131 -8.78 -9.32 -24.90
C LYS A 131 -7.46 -8.99 -25.64
N LEU A 132 -6.54 -8.28 -24.98
CA LEU A 132 -5.33 -7.70 -25.58
C LEU A 132 -4.01 -8.32 -25.05
N PHE A 133 -4.05 -9.12 -23.98
CA PHE A 133 -2.84 -9.65 -23.34
C PHE A 133 -2.53 -11.11 -23.71
N PRO A 134 -1.27 -11.42 -24.06
CA PRO A 134 -0.80 -12.79 -24.11
C PRO A 134 -0.75 -13.41 -22.69
N ILE A 135 -0.94 -14.73 -22.62
CA ILE A 135 -0.94 -15.52 -21.38
C ILE A 135 0.35 -15.32 -20.56
N ASP A 136 1.51 -15.21 -21.22
CA ASP A 136 2.82 -15.08 -20.55
C ASP A 136 2.93 -13.81 -19.69
N ARG A 137 2.26 -12.74 -20.11
CA ARG A 137 2.31 -11.45 -19.41
C ARG A 137 1.42 -11.42 -18.16
N HIS A 138 0.33 -12.18 -18.18
CA HIS A 138 -0.52 -12.38 -16.99
C HIS A 138 0.28 -13.05 -15.87
N TRP A 139 1.16 -14.00 -16.19
CA TRP A 139 2.00 -14.65 -15.19
C TRP A 139 2.90 -13.67 -14.45
N HIS A 140 3.55 -12.74 -15.15
CA HIS A 140 4.37 -11.70 -14.51
C HIS A 140 3.54 -10.79 -13.58
N LEU A 141 2.35 -10.38 -14.02
CA LEU A 141 1.41 -9.58 -13.22
C LEU A 141 1.00 -10.32 -11.93
N PHE A 142 0.65 -11.61 -12.03
CA PHE A 142 0.27 -12.44 -10.88
C PHE A 142 1.45 -12.68 -9.92
N ILE A 143 2.65 -12.92 -10.44
CA ILE A 143 3.86 -13.08 -9.62
C ILE A 143 4.13 -11.81 -8.82
N THR A 144 4.08 -10.64 -9.46
CA THR A 144 4.30 -9.36 -8.77
C THR A 144 3.23 -9.08 -7.73
N LEU A 145 1.96 -9.37 -8.03
CA LEU A 145 0.88 -9.28 -7.04
C LEU A 145 1.13 -10.20 -5.85
N ALA A 146 1.50 -11.46 -6.09
CA ALA A 146 1.82 -12.42 -5.03
C ALA A 146 3.01 -11.96 -4.19
N CYS A 147 4.09 -11.47 -4.81
CA CYS A 147 5.24 -10.90 -4.12
C CYS A 147 4.87 -9.68 -3.28
N GLY A 148 4.00 -8.80 -3.77
CA GLY A 148 3.47 -7.68 -2.99
C GLY A 148 2.65 -8.16 -1.79
N LEU A 149 1.75 -9.12 -1.98
CA LEU A 149 0.94 -9.66 -0.89
C LEU A 149 1.77 -10.40 0.17
N LEU A 150 2.95 -10.95 -0.17
CA LEU A 150 3.90 -11.49 0.80
C LEU A 150 4.47 -10.43 1.76
N TRP A 151 4.41 -9.14 1.40
CA TRP A 151 4.78 -8.05 2.31
C TRP A 151 3.75 -7.85 3.42
N CYS A 152 2.46 -8.18 3.19
CA CYS A 152 1.40 -8.00 4.18
C CYS A 152 1.68 -8.65 5.54
N PRO A 153 2.09 -9.93 5.65
CA PRO A 153 2.43 -10.52 6.95
C PRO A 153 3.64 -9.84 7.61
N VAL A 154 4.65 -9.43 6.83
CA VAL A 154 5.81 -8.69 7.35
C VAL A 154 5.37 -7.33 7.91
N LEU A 155 4.46 -6.65 7.21
CA LEU A 155 3.91 -5.37 7.62
C LEU A 155 3.08 -5.49 8.91
N LEU A 156 2.29 -6.54 9.06
CA LEU A 156 1.55 -6.82 10.29
C LEU A 156 2.49 -7.03 11.48
N LEU A 157 3.57 -7.80 11.29
CA LEU A 157 4.58 -8.02 12.33
C LEU A 157 5.31 -6.74 12.70
N LEU A 158 5.70 -5.94 11.71
CA LEU A 158 6.37 -4.65 11.91
C LEU A 158 5.47 -3.66 12.66
N ASN A 159 4.19 -3.61 12.29
CA ASN A 159 3.19 -2.82 13.00
C ASN A 159 3.01 -3.27 14.45
N GLU A 160 2.94 -4.58 14.71
CA GLU A 160 2.84 -5.12 16.07
C GLU A 160 4.10 -4.82 16.89
N ALA A 161 5.29 -4.92 16.31
CA ALA A 161 6.56 -4.58 16.98
C ALA A 161 6.63 -3.09 17.36
N ILE A 162 6.16 -2.21 16.49
CA ILE A 162 6.10 -0.77 16.79
C ILE A 162 5.05 -0.50 17.88
N ASN A 163 3.85 -1.11 17.78
CA ASN A 163 2.82 -1.00 18.81
C ASN A 163 3.30 -1.52 20.16
N TRP A 164 4.05 -2.63 20.19
CA TRP A 164 4.68 -3.14 21.41
C TRP A 164 5.55 -2.06 22.04
N LYS A 165 6.46 -1.48 21.27
CA LYS A 165 7.40 -0.46 21.78
C LYS A 165 6.64 0.75 22.32
N ASP A 166 5.60 1.20 21.62
CA ASP A 166 4.78 2.31 22.09
C ASP A 166 4.06 1.97 23.40
N ARG A 167 3.48 0.77 23.53
CA ARG A 167 2.83 0.31 24.77
C ARG A 167 3.78 0.27 25.95
N VAL A 168 5.00 -0.24 25.78
CA VAL A 168 6.02 -0.28 26.86
C VAL A 168 6.33 1.11 27.38
N ILE A 169 6.48 2.08 26.46
CA ILE A 169 6.79 3.45 26.85
C ILE A 169 5.60 4.10 27.55
N THR A 170 4.38 3.95 27.02
CA THR A 170 3.16 4.49 27.65
C THR A 170 2.95 3.90 29.04
N HIS A 171 3.18 2.60 29.22
CA HIS A 171 3.04 1.96 30.53
C HIS A 171 4.10 2.43 31.54
N ALA A 172 5.29 2.81 31.07
CA ALA A 172 6.30 3.46 31.90
C ALA A 172 5.89 4.89 32.26
N GLU A 173 5.40 5.67 31.29
CA GLU A 173 4.87 7.02 31.50
C GLU A 173 3.71 7.02 32.51
N ASP A 174 2.77 6.08 32.41
CA ASP A 174 1.66 5.92 33.35
C ASP A 174 2.15 5.56 34.76
N ARG A 175 3.16 4.69 34.88
CA ARG A 175 3.77 4.35 36.16
C ARG A 175 4.45 5.57 36.79
N PHE A 176 5.17 6.36 36.00
CA PHE A 176 5.78 7.61 36.47
C PHE A 176 4.70 8.61 36.89
N ALA A 177 3.67 8.82 36.08
CA ALA A 177 2.56 9.71 36.41
C ALA A 177 1.91 9.32 37.74
N LYS A 178 1.60 8.03 37.93
CA LYS A 178 1.05 7.53 39.19
C LYS A 178 1.95 7.85 40.38
N LEU A 179 3.27 7.65 40.28
CA LEU A 179 4.22 8.02 41.34
C LEU A 179 4.22 9.52 41.63
N PHE A 180 4.15 10.38 40.62
CA PHE A 180 4.13 11.84 40.80
C PHE A 180 2.81 12.37 41.40
N PHE A 181 1.68 11.73 41.08
CA PHE A 181 0.37 12.15 41.57
C PHE A 181 0.03 11.54 42.94
N ASP A 182 0.33 10.26 43.19
CA ASP A 182 0.14 9.62 44.50
C ASP A 182 1.02 10.27 45.60
N THR A 183 2.18 10.81 45.23
CA THR A 183 3.07 11.49 46.20
C THR A 183 2.69 12.95 46.49
N LYS A 184 1.83 13.59 45.68
CA LYS A 184 1.42 14.99 45.89
C LYS A 184 -0.04 15.16 46.33
N LEU A 185 -0.93 14.23 46.02
CA LEU A 185 -2.35 14.29 46.45
C LEU A 185 -2.57 13.77 47.88
N GLY A 186 -1.68 12.94 48.43
CA GLY A 186 -1.75 12.47 49.82
C GLY A 186 -1.22 13.46 50.87
N MET A 187 -0.62 14.58 50.46
CA MET A 187 0.07 15.51 51.37
C MET A 187 -0.77 16.74 51.78
N TYR A 188 -1.97 16.90 51.23
CA TYR A 188 -2.90 17.97 51.57
C TYR A 188 -4.34 17.44 51.76
N SER A 189 -4.53 16.44 52.60
CA SER A 189 -5.85 16.23 53.23
C SER A 189 -5.99 17.29 54.34
N PRO A 190 -6.86 18.31 54.21
CA PRO A 190 -7.15 19.17 55.33
C PRO A 190 -7.86 18.33 56.41
N VAL A 191 -7.39 18.46 57.65
CA VAL A 191 -8.05 17.96 58.86
C VAL A 191 -9.20 18.88 59.23
#